data_AF-A0A452YH06-F1
#
_entry.id   AF-A0A452YH06-F1
#
_cell.length_a   1.000
_cell.length_b   1.000
_cell.length_c   1.000
_cell.angle_alpha   90.00
_cell.angle_beta   90.00
_cell.angle_gamma   90.00
#
_symmetry.space_group_name_H-M   'P 1'
#
loop_
_entity.id
_entity.type
_entity.pdbx_description
1 polymer ?
#
loop_
_entity_poly.entity_id
_entity_poly.type
_entity_poly.pdbx_seq_one_letter_code
_entity_poly.pdbx_strand_id
1 'polypeptide(L)'
;MNCTMLYLSRVVSHILWYALLGQIKGEREREARKRKEREEQEMERVKLKIRRKDATSSYQALLVETIKDPKASWTESKRKLEKDPQGRAVNPDLGQGEAEKLFREHVKDLYERCVRDFKALLSEAIAPDAATRTTEGGKTVVISWSEAKDLLRSDPRYSKVASKDRESMWWRYADDMVRKLKQPDTEKPDTDARQQRQQRRSSDPPRRR
;
A
#
# COMPACT_ATOMS: atom_id res chain seq x y z
N MET A 1 -75.01 19.59 -44.55
CA MET A 1 -74.15 18.39 -44.67
C MET A 1 -72.75 18.54 -44.06
N ASN A 2 -72.33 19.72 -43.59
CA ASN A 2 -70.95 19.93 -43.11
C ASN A 2 -70.70 19.48 -41.65
N CYS A 3 -71.73 19.43 -40.80
CA CYS A 3 -71.56 19.13 -39.37
C CYS A 3 -71.18 17.66 -39.09
N THR A 4 -71.72 16.72 -39.85
CA THR A 4 -71.42 15.28 -39.71
C THR A 4 -70.01 14.93 -40.23
N MET A 5 -69.56 15.58 -41.31
CA MET A 5 -68.21 15.40 -41.85
C MET A 5 -67.13 15.95 -40.90
N LEU A 6 -67.38 17.09 -40.26
CA LEU A 6 -66.49 17.63 -39.22
C LEU A 6 -66.44 16.74 -37.98
N TYR A 7 -67.57 16.14 -37.59
CA TYR A 7 -67.63 15.20 -36.47
C TYR A 7 -66.83 13.92 -36.76
N LEU A 8 -67.02 13.31 -37.93
CA LEU A 8 -66.27 12.13 -38.36
C LEU A 8 -64.76 12.41 -38.46
N SER A 9 -64.38 13.57 -39.00
CA SER A 9 -62.97 13.99 -39.03
C SER A 9 -62.36 14.08 -37.63
N ARG A 10 -63.08 14.68 -36.67
CA ARG A 10 -62.62 14.82 -35.29
C ARG A 10 -62.55 13.48 -34.55
N VAL A 11 -63.50 12.57 -34.80
CA VAL A 11 -63.49 11.20 -34.25
C VAL A 11 -62.30 10.41 -34.80
N VAL A 12 -62.07 10.47 -36.11
CA VAL A 12 -60.91 9.80 -36.75
C VAL A 12 -59.59 10.37 -36.24
N SER A 13 -59.47 11.70 -36.12
CA SER A 13 -58.29 12.34 -35.53
C SER A 13 -58.05 11.92 -34.08
N HIS A 14 -59.10 11.75 -33.28
CA HIS A 14 -58.98 11.31 -31.88
C HIS A 14 -58.53 9.85 -31.78
N ILE A 15 -59.07 8.97 -32.63
CA ILE A 15 -58.65 7.56 -32.73
C ILE A 15 -57.17 7.48 -33.13
N LEU A 16 -56.76 8.25 -34.16
CA LEU A 16 -55.37 8.30 -34.61
C LEU A 16 -54.44 8.89 -33.53
N TRP A 17 -54.89 9.90 -32.78
CA TRP A 17 -54.12 10.48 -31.67
C TRP A 17 -53.90 9.47 -30.54
N TYR A 18 -54.91 8.67 -30.17
CA TYR A 18 -54.72 7.62 -29.16
C TYR A 18 -53.83 6.48 -29.66
N ALA A 19 -53.95 6.08 -30.92
CA ALA A 19 -53.08 5.07 -31.51
C ALA A 19 -51.62 5.55 -31.49
N LEU A 20 -51.37 6.80 -31.90
CA LEU A 20 -50.05 7.43 -31.83
C LEU A 20 -49.54 7.57 -30.39
N LEU A 21 -50.40 7.99 -29.45
CA LEU A 21 -50.04 8.11 -28.04
C LEU A 21 -49.71 6.74 -27.43
N GLY A 22 -50.43 5.69 -27.80
CA GLY A 22 -50.16 4.31 -27.40
C GLY A 22 -48.83 3.80 -27.95
N GLN A 23 -48.51 4.11 -29.20
CA GLN A 23 -47.23 3.78 -29.82
C GLN A 23 -46.07 4.50 -29.11
N ILE A 24 -46.18 5.81 -28.89
CA ILE A 24 -45.18 6.63 -28.19
C ILE A 24 -44.98 6.15 -26.75
N LYS A 25 -46.08 5.86 -26.02
CA LYS A 25 -45.99 5.32 -24.65
C LYS A 25 -45.27 3.97 -24.63
N GLY A 26 -45.64 3.06 -25.53
CA GLY A 26 -44.98 1.75 -25.62
C GLY A 26 -43.50 1.85 -25.99
N GLU A 27 -43.10 2.76 -26.88
CA GLU A 27 -41.68 3.01 -27.19
C GLU A 27 -40.92 3.55 -25.98
N ARG A 28 -41.46 4.56 -25.29
CA ARG A 28 -40.85 5.12 -24.06
C ARG A 28 -40.74 4.08 -22.94
N GLU A 29 -41.75 3.24 -22.75
CA GLU A 29 -41.72 2.17 -21.76
C GLU A 29 -40.65 1.12 -22.07
N ARG A 30 -40.48 0.75 -23.35
CA ARG A 30 -39.41 -0.16 -23.78
C ARG A 30 -38.03 0.45 -23.56
N GLU A 31 -37.85 1.73 -23.89
CA GLU A 31 -36.60 2.45 -23.64
C GLU A 31 -36.30 2.57 -22.15
N ALA A 32 -37.29 2.93 -21.33
CA ALA A 32 -37.18 3.00 -19.89
C ALA A 32 -36.82 1.64 -19.28
N ARG A 33 -37.44 0.55 -19.75
CA ARG A 33 -37.12 -0.82 -19.30
C ARG A 33 -35.68 -1.19 -19.62
N LYS A 34 -35.22 -0.92 -20.85
CA LYS A 34 -33.82 -1.17 -21.25
C LYS A 34 -32.83 -0.34 -20.45
N ARG A 35 -33.17 0.92 -20.16
CA ARG A 35 -32.34 1.80 -19.32
C ARG A 35 -32.25 1.28 -17.89
N LYS A 36 -33.39 0.92 -17.30
CA LYS A 36 -33.47 0.37 -15.95
C LYS A 36 -32.68 -0.93 -15.82
N GLU A 37 -32.78 -1.82 -16.81
CA GLU A 37 -32.01 -3.07 -16.82
C GLU A 37 -30.50 -2.82 -16.86
N ARG A 38 -30.03 -1.85 -17.67
CA ARG A 38 -28.61 -1.46 -17.66
C ARG A 38 -28.18 -0.89 -16.31
N GLU A 39 -28.98 0.00 -15.74
CA GLU A 39 -28.71 0.58 -14.42
C GLU A 39 -28.69 -0.50 -13.33
N GLU A 40 -29.61 -1.46 -13.34
CA GLU A 40 -29.62 -2.59 -12.41
C GLU A 40 -28.37 -3.47 -12.57
N GLN A 41 -27.96 -3.77 -13.80
CA GLN A 41 -26.73 -4.52 -14.06
C GLN A 41 -25.48 -3.77 -13.58
N GLU A 42 -25.41 -2.46 -13.80
CA GLU A 42 -24.32 -1.62 -13.31
C GLU A 42 -24.30 -1.58 -11.78
N MET A 43 -25.45 -1.41 -11.15
CA MET A 43 -25.61 -1.41 -9.70
C MET A 43 -25.16 -2.74 -9.09
N GLU A 44 -25.54 -3.88 -9.68
CA GLU A 44 -25.10 -5.20 -9.20
C GLU A 44 -23.59 -5.39 -9.36
N ARG A 45 -22.99 -4.90 -10.46
CA ARG A 45 -21.53 -4.90 -10.62
C ARG A 45 -20.84 -4.08 -9.54
N VAL A 46 -21.37 -2.91 -9.19
CA VAL A 46 -20.82 -2.05 -8.14
C VAL A 46 -20.95 -2.72 -6.77
N LYS A 47 -22.13 -3.26 -6.43
CA LYS A 47 -22.35 -3.97 -5.16
C LYS A 47 -21.39 -5.15 -5.00
N LEU A 48 -21.20 -5.95 -6.05
CA LEU A 48 -20.26 -7.08 -6.00
C LEU A 48 -18.83 -6.61 -5.74
N LYS A 49 -18.38 -5.53 -6.39
CA LYS A 49 -17.05 -4.95 -6.14
C LYS A 49 -16.90 -4.48 -4.69
N ILE A 50 -17.94 -3.86 -4.12
CA ILE A 50 -17.94 -3.41 -2.73
C ILE A 50 -17.84 -4.61 -1.78
N ARG A 51 -18.68 -5.64 -1.95
CA ARG A 51 -18.64 -6.85 -1.11
C ARG A 51 -17.28 -7.54 -1.13
N ARG A 52 -16.67 -7.68 -2.31
CA ARG A 52 -15.32 -8.26 -2.43
C ARG A 52 -14.27 -7.44 -1.68
N LYS A 53 -14.24 -6.12 -1.89
CA LYS A 53 -13.29 -5.24 -1.19
C LYS A 53 -13.48 -5.27 0.33
N ASP A 54 -14.74 -5.32 0.78
CA ASP A 54 -15.08 -5.43 2.19
C ASP A 54 -14.61 -6.77 2.76
N ALA A 55 -14.83 -7.88 2.06
CA ALA A 55 -14.34 -9.20 2.42
C ALA A 55 -12.80 -9.23 2.53
N THR A 56 -12.08 -8.67 1.56
CA THR A 56 -10.61 -8.54 1.59
C THR A 56 -10.15 -7.74 2.81
N SER A 57 -10.76 -6.56 3.06
CA SER A 57 -10.35 -5.66 4.15
C SER A 57 -10.64 -6.26 5.53
N SER A 58 -11.80 -6.90 5.66
CA SER A 58 -12.23 -7.60 6.86
C SER A 58 -11.31 -8.77 7.18
N TYR A 59 -10.89 -9.54 6.16
CA TYR A 59 -9.91 -10.61 6.32
C TYR A 59 -8.52 -10.09 6.70
N GLN A 60 -8.06 -8.99 6.12
CA GLN A 60 -6.80 -8.35 6.53
C GLN A 60 -6.83 -7.92 8.01
N ALA A 61 -7.95 -7.39 8.50
CA ALA A 61 -8.11 -7.07 9.92
C ALA A 61 -8.00 -8.33 10.80
N LEU A 62 -8.63 -9.44 10.40
CA LEU A 62 -8.50 -10.73 11.08
C LEU A 62 -7.03 -11.21 11.14
N LEU A 63 -6.29 -11.06 10.05
CA LEU A 63 -4.86 -11.41 10.00
C LEU A 63 -4.06 -10.57 10.99
N VAL A 64 -4.30 -9.26 11.04
CA VAL A 64 -3.66 -8.37 12.00
C VAL A 64 -4.00 -8.77 13.43
N GLU A 65 -5.24 -9.11 13.74
CA GLU A 65 -5.69 -9.51 15.08
C GLU A 65 -5.08 -10.86 15.52
N THR A 66 -5.06 -11.84 14.63
CA THR A 66 -4.80 -13.25 14.98
C THR A 66 -3.35 -13.66 14.73
N ILE A 67 -2.74 -13.19 13.64
CA ILE A 67 -1.41 -13.62 13.20
C ILE A 67 -0.39 -12.56 13.58
N LYS A 68 0.35 -12.82 14.66
CA LYS A 68 1.42 -11.94 15.17
C LYS A 68 2.83 -12.46 14.91
N ASP A 69 2.95 -13.75 14.56
CA ASP A 69 4.24 -14.40 14.36
C ASP A 69 4.70 -14.25 12.89
N PRO A 70 5.87 -13.63 12.61
CA PRO A 70 6.43 -13.56 11.27
C PRO A 70 6.86 -14.92 10.69
N LYS A 71 6.80 -16.01 11.47
CA LYS A 71 7.09 -17.38 11.02
C LYS A 71 5.84 -18.26 10.93
N ALA A 72 4.65 -17.65 11.01
CA ALA A 72 3.39 -18.38 10.96
C ALA A 72 3.26 -19.21 9.68
N SER A 73 2.86 -20.47 9.82
CA SER A 73 2.58 -21.36 8.68
C SER A 73 1.13 -21.23 8.22
N TRP A 74 0.90 -21.34 6.90
CA TRP A 74 -0.46 -21.28 6.36
C TRP A 74 -1.34 -22.42 6.86
N THR A 75 -0.80 -23.65 6.93
CA THR A 75 -1.55 -24.85 7.31
C THR A 75 -2.09 -24.79 8.74
N GLU A 76 -1.30 -24.29 9.68
CA GLU A 76 -1.73 -24.10 11.07
C GLU A 76 -2.64 -22.88 11.20
N SER A 77 -2.29 -21.77 10.55
CA SER A 77 -3.02 -20.51 10.66
C SER A 77 -4.41 -20.62 10.05
N LYS A 78 -4.56 -21.32 8.93
CA LYS A 78 -5.86 -21.52 8.25
C LYS A 78 -6.92 -22.07 9.20
N ARG A 79 -6.59 -23.11 9.98
CA ARG A 79 -7.51 -23.71 10.97
C ARG A 79 -7.91 -22.75 12.09
N LYS A 80 -7.04 -21.80 12.44
CA LYS A 80 -7.34 -20.77 13.45
C LYS A 80 -8.23 -19.68 12.86
N LEU A 81 -7.93 -19.24 11.63
CA LEU A 81 -8.67 -18.21 10.92
C LEU A 81 -10.09 -18.67 10.56
N GLU A 82 -10.29 -19.94 10.19
CA GLU A 82 -11.62 -20.52 9.91
C GLU A 82 -12.53 -20.59 11.13
N LYS A 83 -11.98 -20.54 12.34
CA LYS A 83 -12.75 -20.50 13.60
C LYS A 83 -13.15 -19.09 14.02
N ASP A 84 -12.88 -18.08 13.19
CA ASP A 84 -13.29 -16.71 13.43
C ASP A 84 -14.82 -16.63 13.60
N PRO A 85 -15.34 -16.12 14.74
CA PRO A 85 -16.79 -16.03 14.99
C PRO A 85 -17.53 -15.18 13.96
N GLN A 86 -16.84 -14.21 13.35
CA GLN A 86 -17.40 -13.35 12.31
C GLN A 86 -17.38 -14.01 10.93
N GLY A 87 -16.78 -15.19 10.78
CA GLY A 87 -16.72 -15.92 9.53
C GLY A 87 -15.93 -15.23 8.42
N ARG A 88 -15.02 -14.30 8.76
CA ARG A 88 -14.30 -13.48 7.76
C ARG A 88 -13.43 -14.34 6.84
N ALA A 89 -12.87 -15.43 7.36
CA ALA A 89 -12.04 -16.38 6.60
C ALA A 89 -12.84 -17.31 5.66
N VAL A 90 -14.14 -17.49 5.91
CA VAL A 90 -15.03 -18.37 5.12
C VAL A 90 -16.01 -17.58 4.26
N ASN A 91 -15.79 -16.27 4.13
CA ASN A 91 -16.65 -15.39 3.35
C ASN A 91 -16.66 -15.80 1.86
N PRO A 92 -17.82 -16.04 1.23
CA PRO A 92 -17.91 -16.49 -0.16
C PRO A 92 -17.39 -15.48 -1.19
N ASP A 93 -17.37 -14.19 -0.84
CA ASP A 93 -16.81 -13.14 -1.69
C ASP A 93 -15.26 -13.08 -1.63
N LEU A 94 -14.63 -13.88 -0.76
CA LEU A 94 -13.17 -14.03 -0.66
C LEU A 94 -12.74 -15.45 -1.08
N GLY A 95 -12.05 -15.55 -2.21
CA GLY A 95 -11.54 -16.85 -2.67
C GLY A 95 -10.40 -17.39 -1.80
N GLN A 96 -10.30 -18.71 -1.63
CA GLN A 96 -9.23 -19.33 -0.82
C GLN A 96 -7.82 -18.94 -1.30
N GLY A 97 -7.61 -18.81 -2.62
CA GLY A 97 -6.32 -18.37 -3.17
C GLY A 97 -5.99 -16.91 -2.85
N GLU A 98 -7.00 -16.04 -2.79
CA GLU A 98 -6.83 -14.65 -2.37
C GLU A 98 -6.54 -14.57 -0.87
N ALA A 99 -7.26 -15.34 -0.05
CA ALA A 99 -6.99 -15.43 1.39
C ALA A 99 -5.56 -15.90 1.68
N GLU A 100 -5.09 -16.95 1.00
CA GLU A 100 -3.70 -17.42 1.15
C GLU A 100 -2.67 -16.37 0.71
N LYS A 101 -2.94 -15.64 -0.37
CA LYS A 101 -2.09 -14.54 -0.84
C LYS A 101 -1.99 -13.44 0.23
N LEU A 102 -3.13 -12.98 0.74
CA LEU A 102 -3.19 -11.95 1.79
C LEU A 102 -2.46 -12.40 3.06
N PHE A 103 -2.58 -13.67 3.45
CA PHE A 103 -1.83 -14.24 4.57
C PHE A 103 -0.32 -14.16 4.34
N ARG A 104 0.17 -14.58 3.17
CA ARG A 104 1.61 -14.56 2.84
C ARG A 104 2.15 -13.14 2.80
N GLU A 105 1.38 -12.18 2.27
CA GLU A 105 1.72 -10.76 2.28
C GLU A 105 1.81 -10.22 3.72
N HIS A 106 0.82 -10.54 4.58
CA HIS A 106 0.84 -10.13 5.98
C HIS A 106 2.05 -10.70 6.75
N VAL A 107 2.36 -11.99 6.57
CA VAL A 107 3.53 -12.62 7.21
C VAL A 107 4.83 -11.99 6.73
N LYS A 108 4.93 -11.67 5.44
CA LYS A 108 6.07 -10.92 4.88
C LYS A 108 6.19 -9.54 5.52
N ASP A 109 5.10 -8.79 5.65
CA ASP A 109 5.11 -7.46 6.27
C ASP A 109 5.52 -7.50 7.75
N LEU A 110 5.07 -8.52 8.49
CA LEU A 110 5.52 -8.77 9.87
C LEU A 110 7.04 -8.99 9.92
N TYR A 111 7.57 -9.82 9.01
CA TYR A 111 8.99 -10.07 8.94
C TYR A 111 9.79 -8.79 8.60
N GLU A 112 9.32 -8.01 7.64
CA GLU A 112 9.95 -6.74 7.27
C GLU A 112 9.93 -5.72 8.42
N ARG A 113 8.87 -5.70 9.24
CA ARG A 113 8.84 -4.90 10.49
C ARG A 113 9.93 -5.35 11.44
N CYS A 114 10.06 -6.65 11.70
CA CYS A 114 11.14 -7.19 12.54
C CYS A 114 12.53 -6.82 12.02
N VAL A 115 12.74 -6.84 10.69
CA VAL A 115 14.01 -6.40 10.07
C VAL A 115 14.26 -4.91 10.30
N ARG A 116 13.24 -4.05 10.17
CA ARG A 116 13.39 -2.62 10.45
C ARG A 116 13.72 -2.36 11.92
N ASP A 117 13.03 -3.03 12.84
CA ASP A 117 13.28 -2.91 14.27
C ASP A 117 14.69 -3.37 14.65
N PHE A 118 15.19 -4.43 14.00
CA PHE A 118 16.56 -4.89 14.19
C PHE A 118 17.60 -3.90 13.67
N LYS A 119 17.35 -3.27 12.52
CA LYS A 119 18.23 -2.20 12.02
C LYS A 119 18.25 -0.99 12.96
N ALA A 120 17.10 -0.62 13.53
CA ALA A 120 17.03 0.43 14.55
C ALA A 120 17.85 0.04 15.80
N LEU A 121 17.71 -1.20 16.27
CA LEU A 121 18.54 -1.74 17.35
C LEU A 121 20.03 -1.67 17.04
N LEU A 122 20.45 -2.01 15.81
CA LEU A 122 21.86 -1.86 15.40
C LEU A 122 22.32 -0.42 15.49
N SER A 123 21.50 0.54 15.04
CA SER A 123 21.85 1.96 15.15
C SER A 123 21.91 2.50 16.58
N GLU A 124 21.05 2.01 17.46
CA GLU A 124 21.00 2.40 18.87
C GLU A 124 22.16 1.78 19.67
N ALA A 125 22.40 0.47 19.48
CA ALA A 125 23.41 -0.28 20.24
C ALA A 125 24.84 -0.03 19.74
N ILE A 126 24.99 0.24 18.45
CA ILE A 126 26.29 0.52 17.79
C ILE A 126 26.33 2.00 17.41
N ALA A 127 25.97 2.85 18.37
CA ALA A 127 26.17 4.29 18.30
C ALA A 127 27.67 4.63 18.23
N PRO A 128 28.06 5.80 17.66
CA PRO A 128 29.47 6.18 17.50
C PRO A 128 30.28 6.11 18.81
N ASP A 129 29.66 6.40 19.96
CA ASP A 129 30.30 6.31 21.27
C ASP A 129 30.59 4.87 21.71
N ALA A 130 29.78 3.90 21.26
CA ALA A 130 30.04 2.46 21.47
C ALA A 130 31.00 1.90 20.41
N ALA A 131 31.06 2.52 19.23
CA ALA A 131 31.93 2.12 18.13
C ALA A 131 33.42 2.41 18.39
N THR A 132 33.73 3.45 19.17
CA THR A 132 35.11 3.84 19.52
C THR A 132 35.61 3.19 20.81
N ARG A 133 34.70 2.63 21.63
CA ARG A 133 35.06 1.87 22.83
C ARG A 133 35.61 0.50 22.43
N THR A 134 36.89 0.28 22.71
CA THR A 134 37.53 -1.04 22.66
C THR A 134 37.14 -1.86 23.88
N THR A 135 36.71 -3.09 23.67
CA THR A 135 36.42 -4.04 24.76
C THR A 135 37.71 -4.66 25.31
N GLU A 136 37.63 -5.44 26.39
CA GLU A 136 38.80 -6.01 27.09
C GLU A 136 39.76 -6.79 26.16
N GLY A 137 39.26 -7.28 25.02
CA GLY A 137 40.06 -7.94 23.97
C GLY A 137 40.64 -7.01 22.89
N GLY A 138 40.58 -5.69 23.04
CA GLY A 138 41.09 -4.69 22.08
C GLY A 138 40.28 -4.57 20.78
N LYS A 139 39.10 -5.21 20.70
CA LYS A 139 38.23 -5.19 19.53
C LYS A 139 37.07 -4.23 19.77
N THR A 140 36.57 -3.57 18.73
CA THR A 140 35.38 -2.73 18.82
C THR A 140 34.13 -3.50 18.40
N VAL A 141 32.97 -3.04 18.89
CA VAL A 141 31.64 -3.60 18.57
C VAL A 141 31.33 -3.53 17.06
N VAL A 142 32.02 -2.67 16.31
CA VAL A 142 31.88 -2.54 14.85
C VAL A 142 32.72 -3.57 14.09
N ILE A 143 33.77 -4.11 14.69
CA ILE A 143 34.72 -5.01 14.02
C ILE A 143 34.47 -6.48 14.41
N SER A 144 33.87 -6.73 15.58
CA SER A 144 33.62 -8.08 16.08
C SER A 144 32.12 -8.40 16.23
N TRP A 145 31.66 -9.40 15.47
CA TRP A 145 30.29 -9.92 15.60
C TRP A 145 30.01 -10.51 16.98
N SER A 146 30.98 -11.21 17.60
CA SER A 146 30.77 -11.82 18.93
C SER A 146 30.43 -10.76 19.98
N GLU A 147 31.18 -9.66 20.00
CA GLU A 147 30.95 -8.54 20.92
C GLU A 147 29.60 -7.86 20.66
N ALA A 148 29.30 -7.59 19.38
CA ALA A 148 28.00 -7.03 18.99
C ALA A 148 26.85 -7.95 19.38
N LYS A 149 27.01 -9.25 19.17
CA LYS A 149 26.00 -10.26 19.49
C LYS A 149 25.68 -10.29 20.98
N ASP A 150 26.68 -10.17 21.86
CA ASP A 150 26.46 -10.18 23.30
C ASP A 150 25.68 -8.95 23.77
N LEU A 151 25.97 -7.77 23.19
CA LEU A 151 25.19 -6.56 23.42
C LEU A 151 23.74 -6.69 22.90
N LEU A 152 23.58 -7.18 21.67
CA LEU A 152 22.28 -7.26 21.00
C LEU A 152 21.36 -8.34 21.59
N ARG A 153 21.92 -9.42 22.16
CA ARG A 153 21.14 -10.56 22.68
C ARG A 153 20.23 -10.18 23.85
N SER A 154 20.53 -9.09 24.54
CA SER A 154 19.71 -8.56 25.64
C SER A 154 18.35 -8.01 25.17
N ASP A 155 18.24 -7.57 23.92
CA ASP A 155 17.04 -6.93 23.40
C ASP A 155 16.05 -7.95 22.77
N PRO A 156 14.74 -7.89 23.09
CA PRO A 156 13.73 -8.79 22.51
C PRO A 156 13.69 -8.76 20.97
N ARG A 157 13.98 -7.63 20.33
CA ARG A 157 14.00 -7.44 18.86
C ARG A 157 15.03 -8.35 18.18
N TYR A 158 16.13 -8.68 18.87
CA TYR A 158 17.14 -9.61 18.36
C TYR A 158 16.56 -11.00 18.08
N SER A 159 15.71 -11.51 18.97
CA SER A 159 15.13 -12.85 18.85
C SER A 159 14.15 -12.99 17.67
N LYS A 160 13.51 -11.88 17.26
CA LYS A 160 12.43 -11.84 16.27
C LYS A 160 12.92 -12.07 14.84
N VAL A 161 14.14 -11.66 14.53
CA VAL A 161 14.74 -11.93 13.21
C VAL A 161 15.35 -13.33 13.17
N ALA A 162 15.33 -13.98 11.99
CA ALA A 162 15.91 -15.29 11.79
C ALA A 162 17.43 -15.26 12.02
N SER A 163 17.97 -16.26 12.72
CA SER A 163 19.38 -16.29 13.12
C SER A 163 20.35 -16.19 11.93
N LYS A 164 19.99 -16.78 10.78
CA LYS A 164 20.78 -16.73 9.55
C LYS A 164 20.95 -15.33 8.97
N ASP A 165 20.01 -14.43 9.25
CA ASP A 165 19.98 -13.08 8.65
C ASP A 165 20.65 -12.04 9.57
N ARG A 166 20.75 -12.31 10.88
CA ARG A 166 21.28 -11.36 11.89
C ARG A 166 22.70 -10.93 11.60
N GLU A 167 23.59 -11.90 11.39
CA GLU A 167 25.02 -11.64 11.16
C GLU A 167 25.24 -10.91 9.83
N SER A 168 24.54 -11.31 8.77
CA SER A 168 24.62 -10.63 7.46
C SER A 168 24.16 -9.16 7.55
N MET A 169 23.06 -8.89 8.25
CA MET A 169 22.59 -7.53 8.48
C MET A 169 23.58 -6.70 9.30
N TRP A 170 24.19 -7.31 10.32
CA TRP A 170 25.24 -6.65 11.11
C TRP A 170 26.46 -6.32 10.26
N TRP A 171 26.98 -7.26 9.46
CA TRP A 171 28.12 -7.00 8.56
C TRP A 171 27.88 -5.83 7.62
N ARG A 172 26.68 -5.74 7.03
CA ARG A 172 26.30 -4.61 6.18
C ARG A 172 26.29 -3.30 6.94
N TYR A 173 25.73 -3.29 8.14
CA TYR A 173 25.70 -2.09 8.99
C TYR A 173 27.11 -1.66 9.44
N ALA A 174 27.93 -2.62 9.85
CA ALA A 174 29.32 -2.40 10.26
C ALA A 174 30.16 -1.82 9.11
N ASP A 175 30.05 -2.37 7.90
CA ASP A 175 30.74 -1.85 6.71
C ASP A 175 30.33 -0.40 6.41
N ASP A 176 29.02 -0.10 6.42
CA ASP A 176 28.53 1.27 6.24
C ASP A 176 29.05 2.23 7.33
N MET A 177 29.15 1.78 8.58
CA MET A 177 29.73 2.56 9.68
C MET A 177 31.23 2.81 9.50
N VAL A 178 32.01 1.80 9.14
CA VAL A 178 33.45 1.93 8.88
C VAL A 178 33.69 2.88 7.71
N ARG A 179 32.86 2.81 6.65
CA ARG A 179 32.92 3.75 5.52
C ARG A 179 32.66 5.19 5.96
N LYS A 180 31.63 5.42 6.78
CA LYS A 180 31.32 6.75 7.34
C LYS A 180 32.46 7.31 8.19
N LEU A 181 33.09 6.48 9.03
CA LEU A 181 34.23 6.89 9.85
C LEU A 181 35.50 7.16 9.03
N LYS A 182 35.66 6.51 7.87
CA LYS A 182 36.79 6.73 6.93
C LYS A 182 36.60 7.93 6.01
N GLN A 183 35.40 8.49 5.89
CA GLN A 183 35.18 9.73 5.15
C GLN A 183 35.42 10.92 6.09
N PRO A 184 36.56 11.64 5.97
CA PRO A 184 36.69 12.94 6.63
C PRO A 184 35.66 13.89 6.00
N ASP A 185 35.04 14.75 6.80
CA ASP A 185 34.09 15.79 6.36
C ASP A 185 34.68 16.64 5.21
N THR A 186 34.40 16.26 3.97
CA THR A 186 34.63 17.09 2.78
C THR A 186 33.31 17.37 2.08
N GLU A 187 32.39 18.04 2.78
CA GLU A 187 31.31 18.78 2.15
C GLU A 187 31.20 20.17 2.79
N LYS A 188 32.06 21.11 2.35
CA LYS A 188 31.71 22.53 2.33
C LYS A 188 31.08 22.80 0.95
N PRO A 189 29.81 23.23 0.86
CA PRO A 189 29.25 23.63 -0.42
C PRO A 189 29.78 25.02 -0.77
N ASP A 190 30.78 25.09 -1.67
CA ASP A 190 31.22 26.32 -2.33
C ASP A 190 30.08 26.91 -3.18
N THR A 191 29.17 27.63 -2.52
CA THR A 191 28.08 28.37 -3.18
C THR A 191 28.42 29.84 -3.43
N ASP A 192 29.53 30.35 -2.86
CA ASP A 192 29.95 31.75 -3.03
C ASP A 192 30.72 32.01 -4.34
N ALA A 193 31.43 31.02 -4.89
CA ALA A 193 32.28 31.24 -6.07
C ALA A 193 31.48 31.54 -7.36
N ARG A 194 30.20 31.12 -7.43
CA ARG A 194 29.36 31.31 -8.62
C ARG A 194 28.72 32.70 -8.65
N GLN A 195 28.32 33.25 -7.51
CA GLN A 195 27.71 34.60 -7.47
C GLN A 195 28.72 35.71 -7.75
N GLN A 196 29.96 35.57 -7.28
CA GLN A 196 31.01 36.57 -7.52
C GLN A 196 31.47 36.63 -8.99
N ARG A 197 31.43 35.50 -9.71
CA ARG A 197 31.71 35.45 -11.16
C ARG A 197 30.60 36.10 -12.00
N GLN A 198 29.36 36.05 -11.53
CA GLN A 198 28.20 36.63 -12.22
C GLN A 198 28.14 38.15 -12.04
N GLN A 199 28.55 38.66 -10.87
CA GLN A 199 28.66 40.10 -10.61
C GLN A 199 29.81 40.78 -11.39
N ARG A 200 30.96 40.10 -11.60
CA ARG A 200 32.05 40.68 -12.41
C ARG A 200 31.75 40.78 -13.91
N ARG A 201 30.83 39.96 -14.43
CA ARG A 201 30.42 40.00 -15.86
C ARG A 201 29.39 41.09 -16.17
N SER A 202 28.76 41.69 -15.16
CA SER A 202 27.68 42.68 -15.33
C SER A 202 28.16 44.13 -15.18
N SER A 203 29.45 44.36 -14.86
CA SER A 203 30.03 45.68 -14.63
C SER A 203 30.85 46.26 -15.79
N ASP A 204 30.86 45.65 -16.99
CA ASP A 204 31.51 46.24 -18.16
C ASP A 204 30.56 47.19 -18.91
N PRO A 205 30.84 48.51 -19.00
CA PRO A 205 30.01 49.44 -19.75
C PRO A 205 30.23 49.28 -21.27
N PRO A 206 29.19 49.48 -22.10
CA PRO A 206 29.30 49.28 -23.53
C PRO A 206 30.23 50.32 -24.16
N ARG A 207 31.26 49.86 -24.88
CA ARG A 207 32.11 50.71 -25.72
C ARG A 207 31.27 51.33 -26.84
N ARG A 208 31.09 52.66 -26.79
CA ARG A 208 30.57 53.47 -27.89
C ARG A 208 31.49 53.37 -29.11
N ARG A 209 30.94 52.97 -30.26
CA ARG A 209 31.24 53.60 -31.55
C ARG A 209 30.16 53.27 -32.58
#